data_AF-A0A9Q8VB67-F1
#
_entry.id   AF-A0A9Q8VB67-F1
#
_cell.length_a   1.000
_cell.length_b   1.000
_cell.length_c   1.000
_cell.angle_alpha   90.00
_cell.angle_beta   90.00
_cell.angle_gamma   90.00
#
_symmetry.space_group_name_H-M   'P 1'
#
loop_
_entity.id
_entity.type
_entity.pdbx_description
1 polymer ?
#
loop_
_entity_poly.entity_id
_entity_poly.type
_entity_poly.pdbx_seq_one_letter_code
_entity_poly.pdbx_strand_id
1 'polypeptide(L)'
;MPSNIPPSSLGIPTAADDSSAEQQPKARFIVSAGTGHAASPDEILESCHALLNHVTELQREAERDLREFEERIRERELAEKRRVAPGWLDSESRLLEPERTSPVQHRGPAGAAPTTEQKQQPPPQPSQAEHDEGAELDRAFGGMELK
;
A
#
# COMPACT_ATOMS: atom_id res chain seq x y z
N MET A 1 -23.75 -39.19 58.33
CA MET A 1 -22.52 -39.82 57.79
C MET A 1 -21.91 -38.86 56.78
N PRO A 2 -20.63 -38.47 56.87
CA PRO A 2 -20.01 -37.57 55.90
C PRO A 2 -19.76 -38.32 54.57
N SER A 3 -20.09 -37.69 53.46
CA SER A 3 -20.05 -38.27 52.11
C SER A 3 -18.62 -38.43 51.61
N ASN A 4 -18.31 -39.58 50.98
CA ASN A 4 -16.98 -39.98 50.54
C ASN A 4 -16.88 -40.02 48.99
N ILE A 5 -17.40 -38.99 48.32
CA ILE A 5 -17.32 -38.87 46.86
C ILE A 5 -16.14 -37.96 46.52
N PRO A 6 -15.18 -38.41 45.69
CA PRO A 6 -14.06 -37.56 45.28
C PRO A 6 -14.55 -36.40 44.40
N PRO A 7 -13.89 -35.23 44.46
CA PRO A 7 -14.22 -34.10 43.59
C PRO A 7 -14.03 -34.47 42.12
N SER A 8 -15.01 -34.11 41.28
CA SER A 8 -15.06 -34.49 39.87
C SER A 8 -13.93 -33.84 39.06
N SER A 9 -13.24 -34.62 38.22
CA SER A 9 -12.08 -34.20 37.42
C SER A 9 -12.43 -33.33 36.20
N LEU A 10 -13.71 -33.05 35.96
CA LEU A 10 -14.18 -32.28 34.81
C LEU A 10 -14.11 -30.74 34.99
N GLY A 11 -13.59 -30.23 36.12
CA GLY A 11 -13.39 -28.78 36.29
C GLY A 11 -14.68 -27.95 36.27
N ILE A 12 -15.84 -28.58 36.48
CA ILE A 12 -17.12 -27.89 36.60
C ILE A 12 -17.22 -27.39 38.04
N PRO A 13 -17.25 -26.07 38.30
CA PRO A 13 -17.50 -25.56 39.65
C PRO A 13 -18.93 -25.95 40.02
N THR A 14 -19.06 -26.91 40.94
CA THR A 14 -20.35 -27.23 41.55
C THR A 14 -20.81 -25.99 42.32
N ALA A 15 -21.89 -25.38 41.84
CA ALA A 15 -22.57 -24.25 42.48
C ALA A 15 -23.19 -24.71 43.82
N ALA A 16 -22.37 -24.74 44.86
CA ALA A 16 -22.78 -24.89 46.25
C ALA A 16 -21.59 -24.52 47.16
N ASP A 17 -21.25 -23.22 47.22
CA ASP A 17 -21.07 -22.55 48.51
C ASP A 17 -20.98 -21.03 48.28
N ASP A 18 -21.96 -20.32 48.81
CA ASP A 18 -21.99 -18.87 48.92
C ASP A 18 -21.28 -18.51 50.23
N SER A 19 -19.95 -18.38 50.19
CA SER A 19 -19.12 -17.71 51.21
C SER A 19 -17.66 -17.66 50.75
N SER A 20 -17.10 -16.45 50.62
CA SER A 20 -15.70 -16.11 50.29
C SER A 20 -15.40 -15.83 48.81
N ALA A 21 -15.90 -14.69 48.33
CA ALA A 21 -15.56 -14.10 47.04
C ALA A 21 -14.18 -13.41 46.98
N GLU A 22 -13.17 -13.85 47.75
CA GLU A 22 -11.85 -13.18 47.78
C GLU A 22 -10.62 -14.03 47.40
N GLN A 23 -10.75 -15.34 47.14
CA GLN A 23 -9.66 -16.12 46.56
C GLN A 23 -10.19 -17.17 45.58
N GLN A 24 -10.58 -16.72 44.38
CA GLN A 24 -10.60 -17.64 43.23
C GLN A 24 -9.13 -18.10 43.00
N PRO A 25 -8.80 -19.39 43.14
CA PRO A 25 -7.45 -19.85 42.88
C PRO A 25 -7.13 -19.60 41.39
N LYS A 26 -6.10 -18.78 41.12
CA LYS A 26 -5.59 -18.52 39.76
C LYS A 26 -5.53 -19.85 39.02
N ALA A 27 -6.30 -19.98 37.94
CA ALA A 27 -6.39 -21.23 37.18
C ALA A 27 -4.97 -21.65 36.80
N ARG A 28 -4.52 -22.80 37.31
CA ARG A 28 -3.11 -23.21 37.23
C ARG A 28 -2.65 -23.35 35.77
N PHE A 29 -3.56 -23.79 34.90
CA PHE A 29 -3.32 -23.95 33.47
C PHE A 29 -4.63 -23.75 32.69
N ILE A 30 -4.54 -23.23 31.47
CA ILE A 30 -5.62 -23.08 30.51
C ILE A 30 -5.37 -24.08 29.38
N VAL A 31 -6.35 -24.93 29.10
CA VAL A 31 -6.27 -25.96 28.05
C VAL A 31 -6.98 -25.48 26.80
N SER A 32 -6.29 -25.45 25.67
CA SER A 32 -6.91 -25.14 24.37
C SER A 32 -7.78 -26.29 23.88
N ALA A 33 -9.05 -26.00 23.58
CA ALA A 33 -10.08 -26.99 23.26
C ALA A 33 -9.79 -27.85 22.00
N GLY A 34 -8.90 -27.41 21.11
CA GLY A 34 -8.57 -28.13 19.87
C GLY A 34 -7.24 -28.89 19.87
N THR A 35 -6.28 -28.49 20.72
CA THR A 35 -4.90 -29.01 20.67
C THR A 35 -4.49 -29.74 21.94
N GLY A 36 -5.28 -29.65 23.01
CA GLY A 36 -4.93 -30.22 24.31
C GLY A 36 -3.71 -29.57 24.97
N HIS A 37 -3.20 -28.47 24.41
CA HIS A 37 -2.07 -27.73 24.97
C HIS A 37 -2.53 -26.97 26.21
N ALA A 38 -1.89 -27.25 27.34
CA ALA A 38 -2.11 -26.60 28.61
C ALA A 38 -1.02 -25.55 28.85
N ALA A 39 -1.36 -24.28 28.78
CA ALA A 39 -0.44 -23.17 29.03
C ALA A 39 -0.81 -22.44 30.32
N SER A 40 0.17 -21.89 31.01
CA SER A 40 -0.13 -21.00 32.14
C SER A 40 -0.66 -19.65 31.62
N PRO A 41 -1.50 -18.93 32.39
CA PRO A 41 -1.95 -17.59 31.98
C PRO A 41 -0.79 -16.63 31.70
N ASP A 42 0.30 -16.75 32.46
CA ASP A 42 1.47 -15.88 32.32
C ASP A 42 2.25 -16.20 31.02
N GLU A 43 2.32 -17.48 30.62
CA GLU A 43 2.89 -17.93 29.34
C GLU A 43 2.06 -17.47 28.13
N ILE A 44 0.72 -17.45 28.25
CA ILE A 44 -0.16 -16.91 27.21
C ILE A 44 0.07 -15.40 27.05
N LEU A 45 0.21 -14.67 28.15
CA LEU A 45 0.51 -13.23 28.09
C LEU A 45 1.86 -12.98 27.44
N GLU A 46 2.89 -13.75 27.79
CA GLU A 46 4.21 -13.67 27.18
C GLU A 46 4.13 -13.93 25.67
N SER A 47 3.37 -14.95 25.24
CA SER A 47 3.13 -15.23 23.82
C SER A 47 2.43 -14.06 23.10
N CYS A 48 1.40 -13.47 23.72
CA CYS A 48 0.72 -12.31 23.16
C CYS A 48 1.66 -11.10 23.03
N HIS A 49 2.49 -10.84 24.04
CA HIS A 49 3.48 -9.76 24.00
C HIS A 49 4.57 -10.01 22.95
N ALA A 50 5.06 -11.25 22.85
CA ALA A 50 6.04 -11.63 21.83
C ALA A 50 5.47 -11.44 20.41
N LEU A 51 4.23 -11.86 20.18
CA LEU A 51 3.55 -11.67 18.90
C LEU A 51 3.36 -10.18 18.58
N LEU A 52 2.91 -9.40 19.55
CA LEU A 52 2.75 -7.95 19.37
C LEU A 52 4.07 -7.30 18.97
N ASN A 53 5.14 -7.58 19.71
CA ASN A 53 6.48 -7.05 19.44
C ASN A 53 6.95 -7.42 18.03
N HIS A 54 6.73 -8.67 17.62
CA HIS A 54 7.10 -9.14 16.29
C HIS A 54 6.34 -8.41 15.18
N VAL A 55 5.02 -8.26 15.32
CA VAL A 55 4.19 -7.54 14.35
C VAL A 55 4.60 -6.06 14.27
N THR A 56 4.89 -5.42 15.42
CA THR A 56 5.34 -4.03 15.43
C THR A 56 6.69 -3.83 14.74
N GLU A 57 7.64 -4.77 14.93
CA GLU A 57 8.93 -4.69 14.25
C GLU A 57 8.80 -4.94 12.75
N LEU A 58 7.96 -5.91 12.35
CA LEU A 58 7.67 -6.18 10.95
C LEU A 58 7.05 -4.95 10.25
N GLN A 59 6.13 -4.26 10.92
CA GLN A 59 5.55 -3.02 10.41
C GLN A 59 6.64 -1.94 10.25
N ARG A 60 7.48 -1.75 11.27
CA ARG A 60 8.56 -0.75 11.25
C ARG A 60 9.55 -1.00 10.11
N GLU A 61 9.90 -2.26 9.88
CA GLU A 61 10.76 -2.69 8.79
C GLU A 61 10.11 -2.44 7.42
N ALA A 62 8.85 -2.84 7.24
CA ALA A 62 8.12 -2.59 5.99
C ALA A 62 8.02 -1.09 5.66
N GLU A 63 7.76 -0.25 6.65
CA GLU A 63 7.73 1.21 6.47
C GLU A 63 9.11 1.78 6.13
N ARG A 64 10.20 1.24 6.70
CA ARG A 64 11.57 1.63 6.35
C ARG A 64 11.87 1.29 4.90
N ASP A 65 11.57 0.06 4.50
CA ASP A 65 11.87 -0.44 3.17
C ASP A 65 11.07 0.31 2.10
N LEU A 66 9.82 0.68 2.40
CA LEU A 66 9.00 1.53 1.53
C LEU A 66 9.62 2.93 1.36
N ARG A 67 10.07 3.57 2.45
CA ARG A 67 10.74 4.88 2.38
C ARG A 67 12.02 4.82 1.55
N GLU A 68 12.85 3.81 1.77
CA GLU A 68 14.09 3.64 0.99
C GLU A 68 13.79 3.39 -0.49
N PHE A 69 12.75 2.61 -0.81
CA PHE A 69 12.32 2.40 -2.19
C PHE A 69 11.86 3.69 -2.85
N GLU A 70 11.03 4.50 -2.17
CA GLU A 70 10.58 5.80 -2.68
C GLU A 70 11.75 6.76 -2.89
N GLU A 71 12.71 6.82 -1.96
CA GLU A 71 13.90 7.65 -2.09
C GLU A 71 14.73 7.26 -3.32
N ARG A 72 14.97 5.96 -3.54
CA ARG A 72 15.66 5.47 -4.74
C ARG A 72 14.95 5.83 -6.04
N ILE A 73 13.61 5.82 -6.06
CA ILE A 73 12.84 6.29 -7.21
C ILE A 73 13.05 7.78 -7.42
N ARG A 74 12.89 8.59 -6.36
CA ARG A 74 13.07 10.05 -6.44
C ARG A 74 14.46 10.42 -6.92
N GLU A 75 15.50 9.75 -6.44
CA GLU A 75 16.88 9.97 -6.89
C GLU A 75 17.06 9.66 -8.38
N ARG A 76 16.54 8.52 -8.85
CA ARG A 76 16.61 8.15 -10.27
C ARG A 76 15.85 9.15 -11.13
N GLU A 77 14.64 9.51 -10.75
CA GLU A 77 13.84 10.50 -11.48
C GLU A 77 14.52 11.86 -11.48
N LEU A 78 15.11 12.29 -10.36
CA LEU A 78 15.82 13.56 -10.28
C LEU A 78 17.05 13.56 -11.20
N ALA A 79 17.80 12.46 -11.24
CA ALA A 79 18.92 12.30 -12.15
C ALA A 79 18.48 12.32 -13.62
N GLU A 80 17.37 11.65 -13.94
CA GLU A 80 16.79 11.67 -15.28
C GLU A 80 16.30 13.07 -15.66
N LYS A 81 15.56 13.74 -14.77
CA LYS A 81 15.08 15.12 -14.96
C LYS A 81 16.24 16.09 -15.18
N ARG A 82 17.33 15.96 -14.41
CA ARG A 82 18.57 16.73 -14.59
C ARG A 82 19.27 16.44 -15.93
N ARG A 83 19.21 15.18 -16.41
CA ARG A 83 19.74 14.79 -17.72
C ARG A 83 18.89 15.37 -18.86
N VAL A 84 17.57 15.32 -18.74
CA VAL A 84 16.62 15.74 -19.79
C VAL A 84 16.54 17.26 -19.90
N ALA A 85 16.59 17.98 -18.78
CA ALA A 85 16.46 19.43 -18.74
C ALA A 85 17.54 20.06 -17.83
N PRO A 86 18.81 20.03 -18.26
CA PRO A 86 19.90 20.65 -17.51
C PRO A 86 19.64 22.16 -17.35
N GLY A 87 19.61 22.65 -16.11
CA GLY A 87 19.45 24.08 -15.82
C GLY A 87 18.05 24.66 -16.00
N TRP A 88 17.01 23.82 -16.10
CA TRP A 88 15.60 24.27 -16.06
C TRP A 88 14.88 23.84 -14.76
N LEU A 89 15.23 22.67 -14.21
CA LEU A 89 14.57 22.11 -13.03
C LEU A 89 15.03 22.74 -11.69
N ASP A 90 16.30 23.16 -11.64
CA ASP A 90 16.98 23.66 -10.43
C ASP A 90 17.17 25.20 -10.45
N SER A 91 16.60 25.89 -11.44
CA SER A 91 16.75 27.34 -11.63
C SER A 91 15.47 28.09 -11.30
N GLU A 92 15.51 29.02 -10.33
CA GLU A 92 14.40 29.93 -10.00
C GLU A 92 14.09 30.98 -11.09
N SER A 93 14.51 30.74 -12.33
CA SER A 93 14.24 31.62 -13.45
C SER A 93 12.77 31.52 -13.85
N ARG A 94 11.95 32.42 -13.31
CA ARG A 94 10.58 32.63 -13.77
C ARG A 94 10.62 33.20 -15.18
N LEU A 95 9.96 32.55 -16.14
CA LEU A 95 9.75 33.15 -17.46
C LEU A 95 8.96 34.45 -17.28
N LEU A 96 9.45 35.54 -17.87
CA LEU A 96 8.67 36.76 -17.99
C LEU A 96 7.55 36.51 -18.99
N GLU A 97 6.31 36.52 -18.50
CA GLU A 97 5.16 36.62 -19.38
C GLU A 97 5.11 38.02 -19.99
N PRO A 98 4.92 38.15 -21.32
CA PRO A 98 4.78 39.45 -21.94
C PRO A 98 3.53 40.16 -21.40
N GLU A 99 3.68 41.44 -21.05
CA GLU A 99 2.58 42.26 -20.56
C GLU A 99 1.49 42.34 -21.63
N ARG A 100 0.33 41.74 -21.35
CA ARG A 100 -0.85 41.90 -22.21
C ARG A 100 -1.36 43.32 -22.03
N THR A 101 -0.97 44.22 -22.93
CA THR A 101 -1.71 45.46 -23.17
C THR A 101 -3.15 45.05 -23.53
N SER A 102 -4.04 45.15 -22.54
CA SER A 102 -5.46 44.86 -22.71
C SER A 102 -6.19 46.16 -23.06
N PRO A 103 -7.38 46.10 -23.67
CA PRO A 103 -8.52 45.88 -22.79
C PRO A 103 -9.60 44.96 -23.39
N VAL A 104 -10.23 44.18 -22.49
CA VAL A 104 -11.65 43.77 -22.56
C VAL A 104 -12.03 42.59 -23.47
N GLN A 105 -12.55 41.56 -22.79
CA GLN A 105 -13.53 40.52 -23.20
C GLN A 105 -13.16 39.53 -24.31
N HIS A 106 -13.01 38.26 -23.92
CA HIS A 106 -13.92 37.15 -24.26
C HIS A 106 -13.29 35.87 -23.69
N ARG A 107 -13.85 35.33 -22.59
CA ARG A 107 -14.67 34.10 -22.58
C ARG A 107 -14.07 33.02 -23.51
N GLY A 108 -13.50 31.98 -22.90
CA GLY A 108 -12.77 30.92 -23.60
C GLY A 108 -13.63 30.13 -24.61
N PRO A 109 -12.99 29.28 -25.44
CA PRO A 109 -13.69 28.25 -26.22
C PRO A 109 -13.11 26.84 -25.88
N ALA A 110 -13.83 25.74 -25.68
CA ALA A 110 -15.03 25.22 -26.34
C ALA A 110 -14.91 25.22 -27.88
N GLY A 111 -14.38 24.10 -28.39
CA GLY A 111 -14.29 23.60 -29.77
C GLY A 111 -14.84 24.39 -30.96
N ALA A 112 -14.07 24.38 -32.04
CA ALA A 112 -14.57 24.38 -33.42
C ALA A 112 -13.52 23.77 -34.36
N ALA A 113 -14.01 23.04 -35.36
CA ALA A 113 -13.35 22.08 -36.27
C ALA A 113 -12.17 22.60 -37.13
N PRO A 114 -11.32 21.69 -37.67
CA PRO A 114 -10.45 22.02 -38.79
C PRO A 114 -11.18 21.85 -40.13
N THR A 115 -11.25 22.94 -40.89
CA THR A 115 -11.54 22.98 -42.33
C THR A 115 -10.36 22.46 -43.14
N THR A 116 -10.64 21.51 -44.02
CA THR A 116 -9.78 20.97 -45.06
C THR A 116 -9.37 22.05 -46.07
N GLU A 117 -8.08 22.15 -46.42
CA GLU A 117 -7.63 22.55 -47.77
C GLU A 117 -6.15 22.18 -48.01
N GLN A 118 -5.83 22.09 -49.29
CA GLN A 118 -4.90 21.14 -49.92
C GLN A 118 -3.45 21.64 -50.10
N LYS A 119 -2.51 20.71 -49.88
CA LYS A 119 -1.44 20.28 -50.82
C LYS A 119 -0.30 21.27 -51.12
N GLN A 120 0.86 20.98 -50.52
CA GLN A 120 2.19 21.04 -51.18
C GLN A 120 3.18 20.13 -50.43
N GLN A 121 3.65 19.08 -51.11
CA GLN A 121 4.68 18.15 -50.64
C GLN A 121 6.09 18.75 -50.75
N PRO A 122 6.94 18.57 -49.73
CA PRO A 122 8.39 18.49 -49.89
C PRO A 122 8.89 17.02 -49.82
N PRO A 123 10.11 16.73 -50.28
CA PRO A 123 10.61 15.36 -50.53
C PRO A 123 10.88 14.55 -49.24
N PRO A 124 10.89 13.19 -49.31
CA PRO A 124 11.02 12.34 -48.14
C PRO A 124 12.46 12.37 -47.59
N GLN A 125 12.62 12.93 -46.41
CA GLN A 125 13.73 12.60 -45.53
C GLN A 125 13.47 11.22 -44.92
N PRO A 126 14.48 10.34 -44.75
CA PRO A 126 14.31 9.10 -44.02
C PRO A 126 14.22 9.42 -42.52
N SER A 127 13.05 9.89 -42.08
CA SER A 127 12.68 9.88 -40.67
C SER A 127 12.64 8.41 -40.25
N GLN A 128 13.42 8.12 -39.22
CA GLN A 128 13.41 6.85 -38.52
C GLN A 128 11.97 6.38 -38.40
N ALA A 129 11.72 5.15 -38.85
CA ALA A 129 10.43 4.51 -38.77
C ALA A 129 9.80 4.84 -37.43
N GLU A 130 8.73 5.64 -37.47
CA GLU A 130 7.78 5.70 -36.38
C GLU A 130 7.26 4.28 -36.26
N HIS A 131 7.91 3.53 -35.36
CA HIS A 131 7.36 2.28 -34.88
C HIS A 131 6.10 2.73 -34.15
N ASP A 132 4.97 2.55 -34.81
CA ASP A 132 3.67 2.78 -34.22
C ASP A 132 3.55 1.80 -33.06
N GLU A 133 3.99 2.24 -31.89
CA GLU A 133 4.05 1.44 -30.66
C GLU A 133 2.65 0.88 -30.35
N GLY A 134 1.59 1.61 -30.73
CA GLY A 134 0.21 1.13 -30.64
C GLY A 134 -0.05 -0.11 -31.50
N ALA A 135 0.42 -0.11 -32.74
CA ALA A 135 0.31 -1.28 -33.62
C ALA A 135 1.14 -2.49 -33.14
N GLU A 136 2.29 -2.26 -32.48
CA GLU A 136 3.09 -3.34 -31.88
C GLU A 136 2.39 -3.95 -30.67
N LEU A 137 1.79 -3.12 -29.82
CA LEU A 137 1.02 -3.58 -28.67
C LEU A 137 -0.24 -4.35 -29.10
N ASP A 138 -0.96 -3.89 -30.13
CA ASP A 138 -2.11 -4.60 -30.68
C ASP A 138 -1.70 -5.94 -31.33
N ARG A 139 -0.52 -6.01 -31.97
CA ARG A 139 0.02 -7.28 -32.47
C ARG A 139 0.41 -8.23 -31.33
N ALA A 140 0.96 -7.72 -30.24
CA ALA A 140 1.40 -8.53 -29.10
C ALA A 140 0.24 -9.03 -28.25
N PHE A 141 -0.81 -8.21 -28.07
CA PHE A 141 -1.86 -8.44 -27.07
C PHE A 141 -3.28 -8.53 -27.65
N GLY A 142 -3.53 -8.05 -28.87
CA GLY A 142 -4.86 -8.01 -29.48
C GLY A 142 -5.50 -9.37 -29.78
N GLY A 143 -4.73 -10.46 -29.71
CA GLY A 143 -5.21 -11.83 -29.85
C GLY A 143 -5.44 -12.59 -28.54
N MET A 144 -5.26 -11.97 -27.36
CA MET A 144 -5.45 -12.65 -26.09
C MET A 144 -6.93 -12.73 -25.73
N GLU A 145 -7.59 -13.82 -26.14
CA GLU A 145 -8.88 -14.21 -25.55
C GLU A 145 -8.66 -14.62 -24.08
N LEU A 146 -8.95 -13.71 -23.16
CA LEU A 146 -9.08 -14.04 -21.73
C LEU A 146 -10.29 -14.96 -21.56
N LYS A 147 -10.03 -16.22 -21.21
CA LYS A 147 -11.04 -17.21 -20.82
C LYS A 147 -11.45 -17.05 -19.36
#